data_AF-A0A1D6IXR1-F1
#
_entry.id   AF-A0A1D6IXR1-F1
#
_cell.length_a   1.000
_cell.length_b   1.000
_cell.length_c   1.000
_cell.angle_alpha   90.00
_cell.angle_beta   90.00
_cell.angle_gamma   90.00
#
_symmetry.space_group_name_H-M   'P 1'
#
loop_
_entity.id
_entity.type
_entity.pdbx_description
1 polymer ?
#
loop_
_entity_poly.entity_id
_entity_poly.type
_entity_poly.pdbx_seq_one_letter_code
_entity_poly.pdbx_strand_id
1 'polypeptide(L)'
;MYLGKVSPTVKEQLTYLAKLEAVCAEDLDIDTDEVLVVISRFCFKNLMDESVTVDRPNPRDTVLKNIANMRPEVFIHDILNGSYNGAFFVSRFHEALKYFAAMFDAMDTIMPQENQNRLLAEQWLAMCVMNIVACEGVDRVSRPHSYKQWQVRSKRAGLRQLPLDSNIVQMFKTR
;
A
#
# COMPACT_ATOMS: atom_id res chain seq x y z
N MET A 1 3.80 -6.43 6.14
CA MET A 1 4.34 -5.13 6.62
C MET A 1 5.73 -5.39 7.14
N TYR A 2 6.69 -4.57 6.76
CA TYR A 2 8.07 -4.67 7.22
C TYR A 2 8.23 -3.72 8.41
N LEU A 3 8.69 -4.23 9.54
CA LEU A 3 8.99 -3.45 10.74
C LEU A 3 10.49 -3.58 10.97
N GLY A 4 11.22 -2.49 10.77
CA GLY A 4 12.67 -2.45 10.93
C GLY A 4 13.03 -1.60 12.13
N LYS A 5 13.93 -2.09 12.98
CA LYS A 5 14.53 -1.29 14.05
C LYS A 5 15.94 -0.90 13.67
N VAL A 6 16.30 0.36 13.89
CA VAL A 6 17.65 0.87 13.64
C VAL A 6 18.36 1.07 14.99
N SER A 7 19.36 0.23 15.23
CA SER A 7 20.28 0.15 16.39
C SER A 7 21.66 -0.28 15.84
N PRO A 8 22.80 -0.18 16.56
CA PRO A 8 24.08 -0.74 16.10
C PRO A 8 23.99 -2.21 15.64
N THR A 9 22.94 -2.94 16.04
CA THR A 9 22.53 -4.21 15.43
C THR A 9 21.14 -4.03 14.79
N VAL A 10 21.06 -3.89 13.47
CA VAL A 10 19.76 -3.81 12.77
C VAL A 10 19.03 -5.15 12.95
N LYS A 11 17.90 -5.14 13.66
CA LYS A 11 16.99 -6.29 13.76
C LYS A 11 15.80 -6.05 12.84
N GLU A 12 15.65 -6.90 11.82
CA GLU A 12 14.49 -6.91 10.92
C GLU A 12 13.45 -7.91 11.44
N GLN A 13 12.22 -7.46 11.69
CA GLN A 13 11.12 -8.35 12.08
C GLN A 13 10.08 -8.39 10.96
N LEU A 14 9.92 -9.56 10.35
CA LEU A 14 8.94 -9.81 9.30
C LEU A 14 7.65 -10.36 9.90
N THR A 15 6.65 -9.51 10.05
CA THR A 15 5.31 -9.95 10.46
C THR A 15 4.52 -10.37 9.21
N TYR A 16 4.78 -11.58 8.70
CA TYR A 16 4.04 -12.17 7.57
C TYR A 16 2.84 -13.01 8.00
N LEU A 17 2.81 -13.50 9.25
CA LEU A 17 1.82 -14.48 9.71
C LEU A 17 0.64 -13.88 10.49
N ALA A 18 0.71 -12.62 10.91
CA ALA A 18 -0.40 -11.96 11.61
C ALA A 18 -1.29 -11.18 10.64
N LYS A 19 -2.60 -11.11 10.95
CA LYS A 19 -3.48 -10.12 10.33
C LYS A 19 -2.92 -8.73 10.60
N LEU A 20 -2.87 -7.89 9.58
CA LEU A 20 -2.22 -6.59 9.66
C LEU A 20 -2.84 -5.71 10.77
N GLU A 21 -4.16 -5.85 10.98
CA GLU A 21 -4.93 -5.17 12.00
C GLU A 21 -4.55 -5.56 13.44
N ALA A 22 -3.93 -6.72 13.63
CA ALA A 22 -3.53 -7.23 14.95
C ALA A 22 -2.13 -6.77 15.36
N VAL A 23 -1.31 -6.29 14.41
CA VAL A 23 0.07 -5.90 14.70
C VAL A 23 0.09 -4.62 15.53
N CYS A 24 0.73 -4.68 16.70
CA CYS A 24 0.83 -3.59 17.66
C CYS A 24 2.26 -3.40 18.17
N ALA A 25 2.47 -2.37 19.01
CA ALA A 25 3.81 -2.02 19.49
C ALA A 25 4.38 -3.12 20.41
N GLU A 26 3.51 -3.79 21.15
CA GLU A 26 3.84 -4.85 22.09
C GLU A 26 4.40 -6.12 21.39
N ASP A 27 4.10 -6.30 20.09
CA ASP A 27 4.70 -7.37 19.27
C ASP A 27 6.17 -7.09 18.92
N LEU A 28 6.61 -5.85 19.15
CA LEU A 28 7.92 -5.34 18.80
C LEU A 28 8.66 -5.07 20.12
N ASP A 29 9.60 -5.95 20.46
CA ASP A 29 10.43 -5.86 21.67
C ASP A 29 11.42 -4.67 21.59
N ILE A 30 10.91 -3.44 21.49
CA ILE A 30 11.67 -2.22 21.18
C ILE A 30 12.32 -1.71 22.46
N ASP A 31 13.65 -1.74 22.49
CA ASP A 31 14.40 -1.15 23.60
C ASP A 31 14.30 0.38 23.56
N THR A 32 14.45 1.04 24.71
CA THR A 32 14.29 2.50 24.84
C THR A 32 15.29 3.33 24.03
N ASP A 33 16.41 2.73 23.61
CA ASP A 33 17.45 3.34 22.78
C ASP A 33 17.33 3.02 21.29
N GLU A 34 16.37 2.18 20.89
CA GLU A 34 16.15 1.81 19.50
C GLU A 34 15.22 2.79 18.77
N VAL A 35 15.50 3.02 17.49
CA VAL A 35 14.62 3.79 16.61
C VAL A 35 13.74 2.85 15.80
N LEU A 36 12.43 3.07 15.80
CA LEU A 36 11.49 2.30 14.99
C LEU A 36 11.24 2.96 13.63
N VAL A 37 11.42 2.18 12.56
CA VAL A 37 11.01 2.52 11.20
C VAL A 37 10.00 1.49 10.70
N VAL A 38 8.85 1.99 10.24
CA VAL A 38 7.76 1.16 9.73
C VAL A 38 7.73 1.28 8.22
N ILE A 39 7.76 0.16 7.48
CA ILE A 39 7.69 0.14 6.02
C ILE A 39 6.53 -0.76 5.57
N SER A 40 5.53 -0.16 4.95
CA SER A 40 4.39 -0.89 4.39
C SER A 40 4.41 -0.83 2.87
N ARG A 41 4.78 -1.95 2.23
CA ARG A 41 4.87 -2.04 0.77
C ARG A 41 3.60 -2.62 0.16
N PHE A 42 2.76 -1.77 -0.46
CA PHE A 42 1.54 -2.14 -1.19
C PHE A 42 0.53 -3.03 -0.42
N CYS A 43 0.65 -3.16 0.91
CA CYS A 43 -0.17 -4.08 1.70
C CYS A 43 -1.60 -3.55 1.89
N PHE A 44 -1.76 -2.23 2.02
CA PHE A 44 -3.03 -1.61 2.38
C PHE A 44 -4.11 -1.72 1.29
N LYS A 45 -3.72 -1.95 0.04
CA LYS A 45 -4.67 -2.19 -1.04
C LYS A 45 -5.50 -3.47 -0.81
N ASN A 46 -5.02 -4.40 0.03
CA ASN A 46 -5.73 -5.64 0.33
C ASN A 46 -6.63 -5.55 1.58
N LEU A 47 -6.58 -4.44 2.32
CA LEU A 47 -7.43 -4.22 3.48
C LEU A 47 -8.85 -3.87 3.04
N MET A 48 -9.83 -4.48 3.70
CA MET A 48 -11.24 -4.16 3.52
C MET A 48 -11.51 -2.68 3.78
N ASP A 49 -12.52 -2.16 3.11
CA ASP A 49 -12.93 -0.78 3.14
C ASP A 49 -14.37 -0.61 3.63
N GLU A 50 -14.81 0.64 3.63
CA GLU A 50 -16.12 1.06 4.13
C GLU A 50 -17.28 0.37 3.40
N SER A 51 -17.08 -0.16 2.18
CA SER A 51 -18.13 -0.90 1.47
C SER A 51 -18.42 -2.29 2.06
N VAL A 52 -17.55 -2.79 2.96
CA VAL A 52 -17.64 -4.13 3.56
C VAL A 52 -17.70 -4.05 5.08
N THR A 53 -17.14 -3.00 5.69
CA THR A 53 -17.06 -2.85 7.16
C THR A 53 -17.98 -1.75 7.66
N VAL A 54 -19.28 -1.99 7.64
CA VAL A 54 -20.30 -1.03 8.14
C VAL A 54 -20.44 -1.12 9.67
N ASP A 55 -20.37 -2.34 10.22
CA ASP A 55 -20.67 -2.60 11.64
C ASP A 55 -19.42 -2.77 12.53
N ARG A 56 -18.23 -2.50 12.00
CA ARG A 56 -16.96 -2.66 12.71
C ARG A 56 -15.93 -1.60 12.32
N PRO A 57 -14.91 -1.35 13.16
CA PRO A 57 -13.84 -0.41 12.82
C PRO A 57 -13.22 -0.74 11.46
N ASN A 58 -13.00 0.29 10.64
CA ASN A 58 -12.38 0.13 9.33
C ASN A 58 -10.95 -0.43 9.50
N PRO A 59 -10.61 -1.58 8.90
CA PRO A 59 -9.29 -2.19 9.04
C PRO A 59 -8.12 -1.27 8.71
N ARG A 60 -8.30 -0.36 7.75
CA ARG A 60 -7.24 0.60 7.35
C ARG A 60 -6.99 1.63 8.43
N ASP A 61 -8.07 2.13 9.03
CA ASP A 61 -7.97 3.09 10.13
C ASP A 61 -7.39 2.42 11.37
N THR A 62 -7.77 1.15 11.65
CA THR A 62 -7.17 0.35 12.73
C THR A 62 -5.66 0.22 12.54
N VAL A 63 -5.21 -0.20 11.36
CA VAL A 63 -3.77 -0.38 11.10
C VAL A 63 -3.03 0.96 11.19
N LEU A 64 -3.54 2.04 10.60
CA LEU A 64 -2.90 3.36 10.72
C LEU A 64 -2.82 3.84 12.16
N LYS A 65 -3.85 3.58 12.98
CA LYS A 65 -3.87 3.92 14.39
C LYS A 65 -2.85 3.09 15.18
N ASN A 66 -2.73 1.79 14.89
CA ASN A 66 -1.70 0.95 15.50
C ASN A 66 -0.30 1.47 15.16
N ILE A 67 -0.04 1.80 13.90
CA ILE A 67 1.23 2.41 13.47
C ILE A 67 1.50 3.70 14.23
N ALA A 68 0.51 4.59 14.34
CA ALA A 68 0.67 5.84 15.07
C ALA A 68 0.96 5.60 16.57
N ASN A 69 0.33 4.60 17.17
CA ASN A 69 0.56 4.21 18.57
C ASN A 69 1.95 3.60 18.80
N MET A 70 2.54 2.94 17.79
CA MET A 70 3.93 2.47 17.83
C MET A 70 4.95 3.63 17.87
N ARG A 71 4.52 4.87 17.58
CA ARG A 71 5.36 6.08 17.56
C ARG A 71 6.65 5.91 16.74
N PRO A 72 6.57 5.45 15.47
CA PRO A 72 7.77 5.31 14.66
C PRO A 72 8.37 6.69 14.35
N GLU A 73 9.69 6.73 14.23
CA GLU A 73 10.40 7.92 13.76
C GLU A 73 10.03 8.20 12.30
N VAL A 74 9.94 7.14 11.48
CA VAL A 74 9.54 7.22 10.08
C VAL A 74 8.58 6.08 9.74
N PHE A 75 7.48 6.44 9.08
CA PHE A 75 6.58 5.49 8.42
C PHE A 75 6.64 5.69 6.90
N ILE A 76 7.15 4.69 6.20
CA ILE A 76 7.20 4.64 4.73
C ILE A 76 6.00 3.82 4.24
N HIS A 77 5.15 4.47 3.44
CA HIS A 77 3.94 3.86 2.94
C HIS A 77 3.91 3.82 1.41
N ASP A 78 4.28 2.67 0.84
CA ASP A 78 4.16 2.46 -0.61
C ASP A 78 2.72 2.08 -0.93
N ILE A 79 2.10 2.87 -1.79
CA ILE A 79 0.71 2.71 -2.18
C ILE A 79 0.58 2.45 -3.67
N LEU A 80 -0.43 1.67 -4.04
CA LEU A 80 -0.89 1.62 -5.42
C LEU A 80 -1.86 2.79 -5.62
N ASN A 81 -1.39 3.86 -6.26
CA ASN A 81 -2.20 5.06 -6.50
C ASN A 81 -3.25 4.79 -7.58
N GLY A 82 -4.47 4.49 -7.17
CA GLY A 82 -5.59 4.19 -8.08
C GLY A 82 -6.93 4.69 -7.54
N SER A 83 -7.78 5.20 -8.44
CA SER A 83 -9.14 5.69 -8.16
C SER A 83 -10.23 4.64 -8.42
N TYR A 84 -9.88 3.41 -8.80
CA TYR A 84 -10.80 2.37 -9.26
C TYR A 84 -11.26 1.41 -8.14
N ASN A 85 -11.53 1.94 -6.94
CA ASN A 85 -12.17 1.18 -5.84
C ASN A 85 -13.64 1.61 -5.60
N GLY A 86 -14.28 2.20 -6.62
CA GLY A 86 -15.66 2.65 -6.52
C GLY A 86 -16.67 1.51 -6.29
N ALA A 87 -17.76 1.81 -5.58
CA ALA A 87 -18.83 0.85 -5.33
C ALA A 87 -19.58 0.44 -6.61
N PHE A 88 -19.72 1.35 -7.58
CA PHE A 88 -20.48 1.11 -8.80
C PHE A 88 -19.59 0.55 -9.92
N PHE A 89 -19.98 -0.61 -10.47
CA PHE A 89 -19.24 -1.34 -11.50
C PHE A 89 -18.82 -0.48 -12.69
N VAL A 90 -19.74 0.25 -13.33
CA VAL A 90 -19.43 1.02 -14.55
C VAL A 90 -18.34 2.08 -14.30
N SER A 91 -18.46 2.82 -13.20
CA SER A 91 -17.46 3.82 -12.82
C SER A 91 -16.11 3.18 -12.52
N ARG A 92 -16.12 2.06 -11.81
CA ARG A 92 -14.91 1.31 -11.44
C ARG A 92 -14.23 0.72 -12.66
N PHE A 93 -14.99 0.11 -13.58
CA PHE A 93 -14.49 -0.48 -14.81
C PHE A 93 -13.83 0.56 -15.70
N HIS A 94 -14.46 1.73 -15.87
CA HIS A 94 -13.90 2.80 -16.69
C HIS A 94 -12.59 3.33 -16.11
N GLU A 95 -12.52 3.55 -14.79
CA GLU A 95 -11.30 4.02 -14.13
C GLU A 95 -10.19 2.95 -14.13
N ALA A 96 -10.55 1.67 -13.96
CA ALA A 96 -9.61 0.56 -14.05
C ALA A 96 -9.04 0.45 -15.47
N LEU A 97 -9.89 0.51 -16.50
CA LEU A 97 -9.46 0.43 -17.89
C LEU A 97 -8.44 1.53 -18.21
N LYS A 98 -8.71 2.78 -17.83
CA LYS A 98 -7.75 3.89 -18.00
C LYS A 98 -6.42 3.61 -17.31
N TYR A 99 -6.46 3.14 -16.06
CA TYR A 99 -5.26 2.86 -15.27
C TYR A 99 -4.41 1.76 -15.88
N PHE A 100 -5.03 0.61 -16.19
CA PHE A 100 -4.31 -0.53 -16.73
C PHE A 100 -3.85 -0.29 -18.16
N ALA A 101 -4.65 0.37 -19.02
CA ALA A 101 -4.21 0.76 -20.37
C ALA A 101 -2.92 1.58 -20.31
N ALA A 102 -2.85 2.60 -19.45
CA ALA A 102 -1.63 3.40 -19.28
C ALA A 102 -0.43 2.56 -18.78
N MET A 103 -0.65 1.53 -17.95
CA MET A 103 0.42 0.62 -17.53
C MET A 103 0.91 -0.28 -18.67
N PHE A 104 -0.01 -0.84 -19.47
CA PHE A 104 0.35 -1.66 -20.64
C PHE A 104 1.07 -0.82 -21.70
N ASP A 105 0.57 0.38 -22.03
CA ASP A 105 1.22 1.30 -22.97
C ASP A 105 2.64 1.68 -22.51
N ALA A 106 2.82 1.92 -21.21
CA ALA A 106 4.13 2.19 -20.63
C ALA A 106 5.06 0.99 -20.82
N MET A 107 4.63 -0.22 -20.46
CA MET A 107 5.41 -1.45 -20.63
C MET A 107 5.76 -1.72 -22.09
N ASP A 108 4.82 -1.50 -23.02
CA ASP A 108 5.05 -1.61 -24.47
C ASP A 108 6.16 -0.67 -24.94
N THR A 109 6.27 0.51 -24.32
CA THR A 109 7.30 1.48 -24.66
C THR A 109 8.67 1.12 -24.09
N ILE A 110 8.72 0.52 -22.89
CA ILE A 110 9.99 0.31 -22.15
C ILE A 110 10.54 -1.13 -22.20
N MET A 111 9.74 -2.11 -22.63
CA MET A 111 10.11 -3.53 -22.61
C MET A 111 9.73 -4.25 -23.90
N PRO A 112 10.68 -4.97 -24.55
CA PRO A 112 10.39 -5.85 -25.67
C PRO A 112 9.35 -6.92 -25.31
N GLN A 113 8.56 -7.35 -26.29
CA GLN A 113 7.46 -8.29 -26.09
C GLN A 113 7.94 -9.68 -25.64
N GLU A 114 9.11 -10.12 -26.10
CA GLU A 114 9.71 -11.41 -25.77
C GLU A 114 10.36 -11.43 -24.37
N ASN A 115 10.37 -10.30 -23.67
CA ASN A 115 10.96 -10.20 -22.34
C ASN A 115 10.13 -11.01 -21.32
N GLN A 116 10.72 -12.04 -20.73
CA GLN A 116 10.04 -12.88 -19.74
C GLN A 116 9.55 -12.10 -18.51
N ASN A 117 10.28 -11.05 -18.09
CA ASN A 117 9.85 -10.20 -16.97
C ASN A 117 8.59 -9.39 -17.32
N ARG A 118 8.47 -8.97 -18.59
CA ARG A 118 7.26 -8.32 -19.09
C ARG A 118 6.07 -9.27 -19.02
N LEU A 119 6.22 -10.50 -19.51
CA LEU A 119 5.16 -11.52 -19.44
C LEU A 119 4.68 -11.76 -18.00
N LEU A 120 5.61 -11.88 -17.04
CA LEU A 120 5.26 -12.04 -15.62
C LEU A 120 4.51 -10.83 -15.05
N ALA A 121 4.94 -9.60 -15.42
CA ALA A 121 4.27 -8.38 -15.00
C ALA A 121 2.86 -8.27 -15.60
N GLU A 122 2.69 -8.57 -16.89
CA GLU A 122 1.40 -8.57 -17.58
C GLU A 122 0.43 -9.60 -16.98
N GLN A 123 0.92 -10.82 -16.68
CA GLN A 123 0.12 -11.84 -15.98
C GLN A 123 -0.33 -11.37 -14.61
N TRP A 124 0.56 -10.71 -13.85
CA TRP A 124 0.20 -10.14 -12.55
C TRP A 124 -0.84 -9.01 -12.66
N LEU A 125 -0.71 -8.14 -13.67
CA LEU A 125 -1.70 -7.10 -13.94
C LEU A 125 -3.04 -7.70 -14.37
N ALA A 126 -3.04 -8.74 -15.20
CA ALA A 126 -4.25 -9.45 -15.60
C ALA A 126 -4.99 -10.02 -14.38
N MET A 127 -4.29 -10.61 -13.42
CA MET A 127 -4.90 -11.05 -12.15
C MET A 127 -5.51 -9.89 -11.36
N CYS A 128 -4.83 -8.74 -11.33
CA CYS A 128 -5.37 -7.53 -10.69
C CYS A 128 -6.64 -7.02 -11.39
N VAL A 129 -6.64 -6.98 -12.72
CA VAL A 129 -7.81 -6.60 -13.54
C VAL A 129 -8.98 -7.55 -13.25
N MET A 130 -8.74 -8.85 -13.28
CA MET A 130 -9.78 -9.86 -13.01
C MET A 130 -10.39 -9.67 -11.63
N ASN A 131 -9.60 -9.40 -10.60
CA ASN A 131 -10.14 -9.15 -9.27
C ASN A 131 -11.00 -7.86 -9.19
N ILE A 132 -10.66 -6.82 -9.93
CA ILE A 132 -11.41 -5.55 -9.94
C ILE A 132 -12.72 -5.65 -10.74
N VAL A 133 -12.71 -6.42 -11.83
CA VAL A 133 -13.85 -6.54 -12.76
C VAL A 133 -14.81 -7.65 -12.33
N ALA A 134 -14.29 -8.81 -11.94
CA ALA A 134 -15.11 -10.01 -11.72
C ALA A 134 -15.54 -10.19 -10.25
N CYS A 135 -14.90 -9.54 -9.28
CA CYS A 135 -15.19 -9.72 -7.86
C CYS A 135 -15.87 -8.49 -7.24
N GLU A 136 -16.75 -8.74 -6.28
CA GLU A 136 -17.47 -7.73 -5.49
C GLU A 136 -17.47 -8.11 -4.00
N GLY A 137 -18.02 -7.23 -3.15
CA GLY A 137 -18.21 -7.54 -1.74
C GLY A 137 -16.90 -7.96 -1.07
N VAL A 138 -16.89 -9.06 -0.32
CA VAL A 138 -15.69 -9.61 0.36
C VAL A 138 -14.70 -10.30 -0.59
N ASP A 139 -15.15 -10.74 -1.77
CA ASP A 139 -14.33 -11.50 -2.73
C ASP A 139 -13.36 -10.57 -3.50
N ARG A 140 -13.64 -9.27 -3.52
CA ARG A 140 -12.71 -8.28 -4.06
C ARG A 140 -11.55 -8.06 -3.09
N VAL A 141 -10.35 -8.43 -3.50
CA VAL A 141 -9.15 -8.37 -2.66
C VAL A 141 -8.45 -7.03 -2.85
N SER A 142 -8.23 -6.60 -4.09
CA SER A 142 -7.54 -5.36 -4.41
C SER A 142 -8.51 -4.17 -4.36
N ARG A 143 -8.17 -3.19 -3.52
CA ARG A 143 -8.96 -2.00 -3.21
C ARG A 143 -8.06 -0.77 -3.12
N PRO A 144 -7.39 -0.38 -4.22
CA PRO A 144 -6.46 0.74 -4.18
C PRO A 144 -7.17 2.05 -3.89
N HIS A 145 -6.45 2.94 -3.23
CA HIS A 145 -6.89 4.27 -2.90
C HIS A 145 -5.91 5.26 -3.51
N SER A 146 -6.43 6.41 -3.91
CA SER A 146 -5.59 7.50 -4.38
C SER A 146 -4.69 8.02 -3.26
N TYR A 147 -3.58 8.61 -3.66
CA TYR A 147 -2.65 9.28 -2.75
C TYR A 147 -3.35 10.28 -1.82
N LYS A 148 -4.28 11.09 -2.35
CA LYS A 148 -5.06 12.06 -1.58
C LYS A 148 -5.90 11.39 -0.48
N GLN A 149 -6.54 10.25 -0.80
CA GLN A 149 -7.33 9.51 0.19
C GLN A 149 -6.44 8.96 1.31
N TRP A 150 -5.27 8.41 0.98
CA TRP A 150 -4.31 7.95 1.98
C TRP A 150 -3.79 9.09 2.85
N GLN A 151 -3.44 10.23 2.26
CA GLN A 151 -2.98 11.40 3.00
C GLN A 151 -4.01 11.86 4.05
N VAL A 152 -5.30 11.92 3.67
CA VAL A 152 -6.38 12.29 4.59
C VAL A 152 -6.51 11.27 5.73
N ARG A 153 -6.46 9.97 5.43
CA ARG A 153 -6.54 8.92 6.47
C ARG A 153 -5.33 8.93 7.40
N SER A 154 -4.12 9.04 6.87
CA SER A 154 -2.90 9.14 7.68
C SER A 154 -2.97 10.34 8.63
N LYS A 155 -3.43 11.51 8.14
CA LYS A 155 -3.63 12.69 8.99
C LYS A 155 -4.65 12.45 10.10
N ARG A 156 -5.77 11.78 9.80
CA ARG A 156 -6.79 11.42 10.81
C ARG A 156 -6.25 10.46 11.88
N ALA A 157 -5.31 9.59 11.52
CA ALA A 157 -4.63 8.71 12.45
C ALA A 157 -3.53 9.40 13.30
N GLY A 158 -3.29 10.69 13.09
CA GLY A 158 -2.25 11.45 13.81
C GLY A 158 -0.87 11.41 13.16
N LEU A 159 -0.73 10.81 11.97
CA LEU A 159 0.51 10.80 11.21
C LEU A 159 0.65 12.11 10.43
N ARG A 160 1.87 12.64 10.37
CA ARG A 160 2.21 13.82 9.57
C ARG A 160 3.13 13.43 8.43
N GLN A 161 2.81 13.91 7.23
CA GLN A 161 3.68 13.73 6.09
C GLN A 161 4.99 14.51 6.26
N LEU A 162 6.11 13.83 6.06
CA LEU A 162 7.43 14.44 6.00
C LEU A 162 7.76 14.85 4.56
N PRO A 163 8.46 15.98 4.35
CA PRO A 163 8.96 16.33 3.03
C PRO A 163 9.99 15.28 2.57
N LEU A 164 9.99 14.97 1.28
CA LEU A 164 11.07 14.16 0.69
C LEU A 164 12.31 15.03 0.52
N ASP A 165 13.48 14.43 0.75
CA ASP A 165 14.75 15.07 0.48
C ASP A 165 14.87 15.45 -1.01
N SER A 166 15.22 16.70 -1.29
CA SER A 166 15.27 17.22 -2.65
C SER A 166 16.32 16.54 -3.53
N ASN A 167 17.43 16.10 -2.94
CA ASN A 167 18.48 15.37 -3.67
C ASN A 167 17.99 13.98 -4.06
N ILE A 168 17.27 13.30 -3.16
CA ILE A 168 16.63 12.01 -3.47
C ILE A 168 15.61 12.20 -4.61
N VAL A 169 14.75 13.22 -4.53
CA VAL A 169 13.77 13.51 -5.59
C VAL A 169 14.47 13.79 -6.92
N GLN A 170 15.56 14.55 -6.92
CA GLN A 170 16.31 14.86 -8.13
C GLN A 170 16.99 13.62 -8.73
N MET A 171 17.55 12.74 -7.88
CA MET A 171 18.12 11.47 -8.31
C MET A 171 17.09 10.61 -9.05
N PHE A 172 15.84 10.56 -8.60
CA PHE A 172 14.76 9.82 -9.27
C PHE A 172 14.28 10.46 -10.59
N LYS A 173 14.48 11.76 -10.78
CA LYS A 173 14.11 12.47 -12.02
C LYS A 173 15.14 12.37 -13.14
N THR A 174 16.39 12.09 -12.79
CA THR A 174 17.54 12.17 -13.72
C THR A 174 17.92 10.79 -14.29
N ARG A 175 17.12 9.76 -13.99
CA ARG A 175 17.26 8.39 -14.51
C ARG A 175 16.20 8.09 -15.55
#